data_AF-B5EJ43-F1
#
_entry.id   AF-B5EJ43-F1
#
_cell.length_a   1.000
_cell.length_b   1.000
_cell.length_c   1.000
_cell.angle_alpha   90.00
_cell.angle_beta   90.00
_cell.angle_gamma   90.00
#
_symmetry.space_group_name_H-M   'P 1'
#
loop_
_entity.id
_entity.type
_entity.pdbx_description
1 polymer ?
#
loop_
_entity_poly.entity_id
_entity_poly.type
_entity_poly.pdbx_seq_one_letter_code
_entity_poly.pdbx_strand_id
1 'polypeptide(L)' 'MKTCSICKKEYDENEPDTLYGEAGEWLAEELFKDAGELCRSCRENRARLVMMYGHDVNT' A
#
# COMPACT_ATOMS: atom_id res chain seq x y z
N MET A 1 5.81 -4.45 -15.04
CA MET A 1 7.00 -3.99 -14.29
C MET A 1 6.91 -2.49 -14.10
N LYS A 2 6.94 -2.03 -12.85
CA LYS A 2 6.80 -0.62 -12.45
C LYS A 2 7.84 -0.26 -11.39
N THR A 3 8.03 1.03 -11.14
CA THR A 3 8.93 1.54 -10.09
C THR A 3 8.12 2.14 -8.96
N CYS A 4 8.32 1.66 -7.73
CA CYS A 4 7.57 2.11 -6.56
C CYS A 4 7.89 3.57 -6.23
N SER A 5 6.88 4.44 -6.07
CA SER A 5 7.10 5.86 -5.80
C SER A 5 7.73 6.12 -4.41
N ILE A 6 7.57 5.22 -3.44
CA ILE A 6 8.17 5.31 -2.10
C ILE A 6 9.59 4.73 -2.04
N CYS A 7 9.74 3.42 -2.29
CA CYS A 7 11.03 2.74 -2.07
C CYS A 7 11.94 2.73 -3.30
N LYS A 8 11.44 3.23 -4.45
CA LYS A 8 12.15 3.30 -5.74
C LYS A 8 12.62 1.96 -6.31
N LYS A 9 12.16 0.83 -5.76
CA LYS A 9 12.43 -0.52 -6.28
C LYS A 9 11.50 -0.83 -7.45
N GLU A 10 12.00 -1.64 -8.38
CA GLU A 10 11.17 -2.26 -9.40
C GLU A 10 10.29 -3.37 -8.78
N TYR A 11 9.06 -3.49 -9.27
CA TYR A 11 8.13 -4.52 -8.84
C TYR A 11 7.24 -4.99 -10.01
N ASP A 12 6.76 -6.22 -9.89
CA ASP A 12 5.73 -6.76 -10.78
C ASP A 12 4.36 -6.41 -10.19
N GLU A 13 3.54 -5.71 -10.97
CA GLU A 13 2.18 -5.34 -10.56
C GLU A 13 1.21 -6.52 -10.59
N ASN A 14 1.60 -7.63 -11.24
CA ASN A 14 0.78 -8.84 -11.33
C ASN A 14 1.13 -9.87 -10.26
N GLU A 15 2.00 -9.54 -9.31
CA GLU A 15 2.28 -10.44 -8.20
C GLU A 15 1.00 -10.66 -7.36
N PRO A 16 0.73 -11.90 -6.90
CA PRO A 16 -0.42 -12.17 -6.05
C PRO A 16 -0.39 -11.26 -4.82
N ASP A 17 -1.52 -10.64 -4.50
CA ASP A 17 -1.60 -9.71 -3.39
C ASP A 17 -1.69 -10.44 -2.04
N THR A 18 -1.56 -9.69 -0.95
CA THR A 18 -1.84 -10.17 0.41
C THR A 18 -2.96 -9.34 1.02
N LEU A 19 -3.57 -9.83 2.11
CA LEU A 19 -4.59 -9.07 2.85
C LEU A 19 -4.13 -7.65 3.23
N TYR A 20 -2.86 -7.51 3.63
CA TYR A 20 -2.28 -6.21 3.97
C TYR A 20 -1.94 -5.38 2.72
N GLY A 21 -1.62 -6.02 1.60
CA GLY A 21 -1.41 -5.34 0.33
C GLY A 21 -2.72 -4.76 -0.23
N GLU A 22 -3.82 -5.52 -0.17
CA GLU A 22 -5.17 -5.07 -0.53
C GLU A 22 -5.63 -3.92 0.37
N ALA A 23 -5.46 -4.04 1.70
CA ALA A 23 -5.76 -2.95 2.63
C ALA A 23 -4.92 -1.70 2.34
N GLY A 24 -3.64 -1.89 1.97
CA GLY A 24 -2.76 -0.79 1.58
C GLY A 24 -3.15 -0.13 0.26
N GLU A 25 -3.71 -0.88 -0.70
CA GLU A 25 -4.28 -0.36 -1.94
C GLU A 25 -5.55 0.45 -1.67
N TRP A 26 -6.45 -0.06 -0.84
CA TRP A 26 -7.64 0.69 -0.43
C TRP A 26 -7.28 2.03 0.22
N LEU A 27 -6.27 2.03 1.11
CA LEU A 27 -5.74 3.26 1.69
C LEU A 27 -5.12 4.18 0.64
N ALA A 28 -4.48 3.64 -0.40
CA ALA A 28 -3.93 4.41 -1.50
C ALA A 28 -5.03 5.12 -2.30
N GLU A 29 -6.15 4.46 -2.55
CA GLU A 29 -7.30 5.02 -3.26
C GLU A 29 -8.06 6.04 -2.41
N GLU A 30 -8.39 5.70 -1.17
CA GLU A 30 -9.28 6.51 -0.33
C GLU A 30 -8.57 7.67 0.35
N LEU A 31 -7.36 7.45 0.88
CA LEU A 31 -6.67 8.41 1.75
C LEU A 31 -5.47 9.08 1.09
N PHE A 32 -4.53 8.31 0.54
CA PHE A 32 -3.22 8.84 0.10
C PHE A 32 -3.19 9.33 -1.35
N LYS A 33 -4.17 8.94 -2.17
CA LYS A 33 -4.32 9.32 -3.59
C LYS A 33 -3.11 8.93 -4.46
N ASP A 34 -2.53 7.77 -4.18
CA ASP A 34 -1.37 7.18 -4.90
C ASP A 34 -1.60 5.71 -5.28
N ALA A 35 -2.85 5.34 -5.56
CA ALA A 35 -3.25 4.00 -6.01
C ALA A 35 -2.44 3.56 -7.24
N GLY A 36 -1.97 2.31 -7.23
CA GLY A 36 -1.16 1.73 -8.28
C GLY A 36 0.28 2.24 -8.41
N GLU A 37 0.74 3.18 -7.56
CA GLU A 37 2.11 3.72 -7.59
C GLU A 37 3.11 2.97 -6.69
N LEU A 38 2.61 2.09 -5.82
CA LEU A 38 3.40 1.42 -4.80
C LEU A 38 3.54 -0.08 -5.05
N CYS A 39 4.70 -0.62 -4.68
CA CYS A 39 4.88 -2.07 -4.61
C CYS A 39 4.08 -2.67 -3.44
N ARG A 40 3.81 -3.99 -3.53
CA ARG A 40 3.08 -4.74 -2.48
C ARG A 40 3.63 -4.49 -1.08
N SER A 41 4.95 -4.57 -0.89
CA SER A 41 5.57 -4.36 0.43
C SER A 41 5.34 -2.97 1.02
N CYS A 42 5.30 -1.93 0.19
CA CYS A 42 5.01 -0.56 0.65
C CYS A 42 3.54 -0.41 1.06
N ARG A 43 2.62 -1.04 0.31
CA ARG A 43 1.19 -1.10 0.67
C ARG A 43 0.98 -1.86 1.98
N GLU A 44 1.63 -3.01 2.15
CA GLU A 44 1.57 -3.79 3.40
C GLU A 44 2.06 -3.00 4.62
N ASN A 45 3.21 -2.32 4.47
CA ASN A 45 3.76 -1.49 5.55
C ASN A 45 2.82 -0.34 5.91
N ARG A 46 2.24 0.32 4.90
CA ARG A 46 1.23 1.36 5.09
C ARG A 46 0.04 0.82 5.88
N ALA A 47 -0.55 -0.30 5.48
CA ALA A 47 -1.68 -0.90 6.18
C ALA A 47 -1.36 -1.20 7.65
N ARG A 48 -0.19 -1.80 7.93
CA ARG A 48 0.30 -2.07 9.29
C ARG A 48 0.44 -0.81 10.13
N LEU A 49 1.02 0.25 9.56
CA LEU A 49 1.19 1.51 10.26
C LEU A 49 -0.14 2.20 10.55
N VAL A 50 -1.11 2.17 9.62
CA VAL A 50 -2.45 2.72 9.85
C VAL A 50 -3.19 1.93 10.94
N MET A 51 -3.10 0.60 10.99
CA MET A 51 -3.73 -0.12 12.10
C MET A 51 -3.10 0.20 13.46
N MET A 52 -1.79 0.45 13.49
CA MET A 52 -1.07 0.76 14.74
C MET A 52 -1.28 2.20 15.21
N TYR A 53 -1.33 3.16 14.28
CA TYR A 53 -1.22 4.59 14.59
C TYR A 53 -2.31 5.46 13.97
N GLY A 54 -3.03 4.97 12.96
CA GLY A 54 -4.09 5.67 12.25
C GLY A 54 -5.47 5.45 12.87
N HIS A 55 -5.62 5.74 14.17
CA HIS A 55 -6.87 5.49 14.89
C HIS A 55 -8.08 6.17 14.25
N ASP A 56 -7.91 7.35 13.65
CA ASP A 56 -8.98 8.08 12.95
C ASP A 56 -9.52 7.35 11.71
N VAL A 57 -8.74 6.43 11.15
CA VAL A 57 -9.07 5.65 9.95
C VAL A 57 -9.34 4.17 10.27
N ASN A 58 -9.08 3.75 11.51
CA ASN A 58 -9.15 2.36 11.98
C ASN A 58 -10.10 2.23 13.19
N THR A 59 -11.27 2.86 13.09
CA THR A 59 -12.39 2.77 14.05
C THR A 59 -13.45 1.77 13.62
#